data_AF-A0A8E2ANT1-F1
#
_entry.id   AF-A0A8E2ANT1-F1
#
_cell.length_a   1.000
_cell.length_b   1.000
_cell.length_c   1.000
_cell.angle_alpha   90.00
_cell.angle_beta   90.00
_cell.angle_gamma   90.00
#
_symmetry.space_group_name_H-M   'P 1'
#
loop_
_entity.id
_entity.type
_entity.pdbx_description
1 polymer ?
#
loop_
_entity_poly.entity_id
_entity_poly.type
_entity_poly.pdbx_seq_one_letter_code
_entity_poly.pdbx_strand_id
1 'polypeptide(L)'
;MEFFGDVGGDTSRPTLFELVAQEQLRDLLQPALKYVLAVFAQRYPRYLLRIVNRHEEFYALLMLFVERHYLRRHSASFAENFYGLKRRRRPVFETERAKAAVPGGLPEERLRGQEIWKSLLFLVGLPYLRTKAQEYYEILGGGVQSEAFDDGSESPETRALVAETWANRLRRAYKAAYPWLNTSFEVWLLVWNLRYLFEQTPFYRPWLAWIGADIRRLTADDMRPMFRPSQPPSSPREGGLLANVRRLMMASPRFLLDSLKVLLPTAIFFVKSLEWWYSPSSPARMLSSSSASPAVPPPRLLPPHPQGITVDLDKYGVCPLCHDTLSNATAMPSGYVFCYRCAYEYVDKYGRCPVSLLPVRVWQLRKILV
;
A
#
# COMPACT_ATOMS: atom_id res chain seq x y z
N MET A 1 3.89 -2.35 19.22
CA MET A 1 2.44 -2.46 18.97
C MET A 1 1.93 -3.66 19.76
N GLU A 2 1.61 -3.49 21.04
CA GLU A 2 1.14 -4.57 21.94
C GLU A 2 -0.39 -4.53 22.18
N PHE A 3 -1.13 -3.78 21.37
CA PHE A 3 -2.52 -3.40 21.66
C PHE A 3 -3.59 -4.51 21.50
N PHE A 4 -3.21 -5.75 21.15
CA PHE A 4 -4.17 -6.84 20.88
C PHE A 4 -3.82 -8.17 21.56
N GLY A 5 -3.11 -8.12 22.70
CA GLY A 5 -2.60 -9.31 23.37
C GLY A 5 -3.60 -10.13 24.21
N ASP A 6 -4.83 -9.65 24.43
CA ASP A 6 -5.60 -10.11 25.60
C ASP A 6 -7.02 -10.64 25.33
N VAL A 7 -7.32 -11.04 24.10
CA VAL A 7 -8.55 -11.81 23.82
C VAL A 7 -8.19 -13.30 23.88
N GLY A 8 -8.40 -13.89 25.05
CA GLY A 8 -8.08 -15.27 25.47
C GLY A 8 -7.64 -16.27 24.38
N GLY A 9 -6.35 -16.64 24.41
CA GLY A 9 -5.73 -17.66 23.56
C GLY A 9 -4.20 -17.68 23.69
N ASP A 10 -3.51 -18.61 22.99
CA ASP A 10 -2.05 -18.70 22.89
C ASP A 10 -1.44 -17.33 22.51
N THR A 11 -0.76 -16.64 23.43
CA THR A 11 -0.20 -15.27 23.23
C THR A 11 0.79 -15.16 22.05
N SER A 12 1.38 -16.30 21.69
CA SER A 12 2.31 -16.43 20.56
C SER A 12 1.64 -16.46 19.19
N ARG A 13 0.32 -16.62 19.12
CA ARG A 13 -0.44 -16.65 17.87
C ARG A 13 -0.66 -15.21 17.35
N PRO A 14 -0.32 -14.92 16.08
CA PRO A 14 -0.57 -13.60 15.51
C PRO A 14 -2.05 -13.39 15.17
N THR A 15 -2.47 -12.14 15.15
CA THR A 15 -3.83 -11.79 14.68
C THR A 15 -3.92 -11.92 13.15
N LEU A 16 -5.14 -12.13 12.62
CA LEU A 16 -5.35 -12.11 11.16
C LEU A 16 -4.92 -10.76 10.56
N PHE A 17 -5.14 -9.65 11.28
CA PHE A 17 -4.72 -8.32 10.85
C PHE A 17 -3.19 -8.18 10.72
N GLU A 18 -2.42 -8.72 11.66
CA GLU A 18 -0.96 -8.77 11.54
C GLU A 18 -0.52 -9.57 10.30
N LEU A 19 -1.18 -10.71 10.05
CA LEU A 19 -0.89 -11.57 8.91
C LEU A 19 -1.25 -10.93 7.56
N VAL A 20 -2.32 -10.15 7.51
CA VAL A 20 -2.73 -9.41 6.30
C VAL A 20 -1.83 -8.19 6.10
N ALA A 21 -1.47 -7.48 7.17
CA ALA A 21 -0.60 -6.29 7.09
C ALA A 21 0.78 -6.62 6.52
N GLN A 22 1.39 -7.73 6.94
CA GLN A 22 2.66 -8.18 6.35
C GLN A 22 2.53 -8.53 4.85
N GLU A 23 1.38 -9.04 4.42
CA GLU A 23 1.17 -9.42 3.02
C GLU A 23 1.02 -8.18 2.15
N GLN A 24 0.28 -7.19 2.64
CA GLN A 24 0.17 -5.88 1.99
C GLN A 24 1.55 -5.22 1.81
N LEU A 25 2.42 -5.27 2.82
CA LEU A 25 3.77 -4.73 2.69
C LEU A 25 4.53 -5.36 1.53
N ARG A 26 4.45 -6.69 1.37
CA ARG A 26 5.10 -7.41 0.27
C ARG A 26 4.52 -6.99 -1.07
N ASP A 27 3.19 -6.93 -1.18
CA ASP A 27 2.49 -6.64 -2.43
C ASP A 27 2.73 -5.18 -2.89
N LEU A 28 3.02 -4.25 -1.97
CA LEU A 28 3.40 -2.87 -2.26
C LEU A 28 4.82 -2.73 -2.84
N LEU A 29 5.73 -3.68 -2.59
CA LEU A 29 7.12 -3.58 -3.06
C LEU A 29 7.23 -3.66 -4.59
N GLN A 30 6.40 -4.47 -5.24
CA GLN A 30 6.45 -4.67 -6.68
C GLN A 30 6.13 -3.38 -7.47
N PRO A 31 5.00 -2.67 -7.25
CA PRO A 31 4.72 -1.42 -7.95
C PRO A 31 5.71 -0.31 -7.57
N ALA A 32 6.18 -0.27 -6.32
CA ALA A 32 7.20 0.68 -5.88
C ALA A 32 8.51 0.49 -6.65
N LEU A 33 8.98 -0.76 -6.79
CA LEU A 33 10.18 -1.07 -7.56
C LEU A 33 10.02 -0.70 -9.03
N LYS A 34 8.87 -1.00 -9.63
CA LYS A 34 8.55 -0.62 -11.02
C LYS A 34 8.62 0.90 -11.22
N TYR A 35 8.02 1.67 -10.31
CA TYR A 35 8.04 3.13 -10.37
C TYR A 35 9.47 3.68 -10.26
N VAL A 36 10.25 3.22 -9.27
CA VAL A 36 11.63 3.64 -9.08
C VAL A 36 12.48 3.32 -10.32
N LEU A 37 12.36 2.11 -10.86
CA LEU A 37 13.06 1.71 -12.09
C LEU A 37 12.65 2.59 -13.28
N ALA A 38 11.36 2.92 -13.42
CA ALA A 38 10.87 3.78 -14.50
C ALA A 38 11.44 5.20 -14.42
N VAL A 39 11.51 5.78 -13.21
CA VAL A 39 12.12 7.10 -12.99
C VAL A 39 13.63 7.06 -13.32
N PHE A 40 14.36 6.06 -12.85
CA PHE A 40 15.79 5.94 -13.18
C PHE A 40 16.03 5.65 -14.68
N ALA A 41 15.10 4.96 -15.35
CA ALA A 41 15.20 4.70 -16.79
C ALA A 41 15.13 5.98 -17.63
N GLN A 42 14.47 7.05 -17.15
CA GLN A 42 14.48 8.36 -17.82
C GLN A 42 15.90 8.95 -17.88
N ARG A 43 16.74 8.69 -16.86
CA ARG A 43 18.11 9.19 -16.78
C ARG A 43 19.12 8.29 -17.50
N TYR A 44 18.91 6.97 -17.50
CA TYR A 44 19.83 5.99 -18.09
C TYR A 44 19.09 4.95 -18.97
N PRO A 45 18.55 5.36 -20.14
CA PRO A 45 17.64 4.53 -20.92
C PRO A 45 18.30 3.26 -21.48
N ARG A 46 19.58 3.29 -21.85
CA ARG A 46 20.24 2.17 -22.55
C ARG A 46 20.29 0.87 -21.74
N TYR A 47 20.50 0.94 -20.42
CA TYR A 47 20.62 -0.24 -19.57
C TYR A 47 19.31 -0.56 -18.82
N LEU A 48 18.63 0.46 -18.30
CA LEU A 48 17.47 0.24 -17.43
C LEU A 48 16.20 -0.11 -18.19
N LEU A 49 16.05 0.25 -19.47
CA LEU A 49 14.84 -0.04 -20.23
C LEU A 49 14.60 -1.55 -20.37
N ARG A 50 15.65 -2.35 -20.53
CA ARG A 50 15.54 -3.82 -20.54
C ARG A 50 15.08 -4.38 -19.19
N ILE A 51 15.54 -3.79 -18.09
CA ILE A 51 15.17 -4.19 -16.73
C ILE A 51 13.73 -3.77 -16.43
N VAL A 52 13.31 -2.57 -16.83
CA VAL A 52 11.94 -2.07 -16.68
C VAL A 52 10.95 -2.94 -17.45
N ASN A 53 11.26 -3.29 -18.70
CA ASN A 53 10.40 -4.17 -19.51
C ASN A 53 10.26 -5.57 -18.90
N ARG A 54 11.27 -6.03 -18.15
CA ARG A 54 11.26 -7.33 -17.47
C ARG A 54 11.25 -7.19 -15.94
N HIS A 55 10.57 -6.16 -15.44
CA HIS A 55 10.55 -5.79 -14.03
C HIS A 55 10.05 -6.91 -13.12
N GLU A 56 9.12 -7.74 -13.59
CA GLU A 56 8.60 -8.87 -12.80
C GLU A 56 9.64 -9.96 -12.55
N GLU A 57 10.44 -10.31 -13.55
CA GLU A 57 11.53 -11.29 -13.38
C GLU A 57 12.61 -10.74 -12.47
N PHE A 58 12.94 -9.45 -12.67
CA PHE A 58 13.89 -8.76 -11.84
C PHE A 58 13.43 -8.72 -10.37
N TYR A 59 12.16 -8.40 -10.14
CA TYR A 59 11.54 -8.42 -8.80
C TYR A 59 11.56 -9.84 -8.21
N ALA A 60 11.16 -10.86 -8.96
CA ALA A 60 11.16 -12.24 -8.50
C ALA A 60 12.58 -12.73 -8.13
N LEU A 61 13.60 -12.40 -8.94
CA LEU A 61 14.99 -12.71 -8.65
C LEU A 61 15.51 -11.97 -7.41
N LEU A 62 15.18 -10.69 -7.28
CA LEU A 62 15.55 -9.87 -6.13
C LEU A 62 14.92 -10.43 -4.85
N MET A 63 13.60 -10.69 -4.87
CA MET A 63 12.88 -11.27 -3.74
C MET A 63 13.36 -12.68 -3.42
N LEU A 64 13.73 -13.49 -4.40
CA LEU A 64 14.34 -14.80 -4.16
C LEU A 64 15.62 -14.70 -3.34
N PHE A 65 16.47 -13.71 -3.60
CA PHE A 65 17.69 -13.48 -2.83
C PHE A 65 17.39 -12.97 -1.42
N VAL A 66 16.55 -11.95 -1.31
CA VAL A 66 16.14 -11.34 -0.04
C VAL A 66 15.48 -12.38 0.86
N GLU A 67 14.44 -13.06 0.38
CA GLU A 67 13.70 -14.07 1.14
C GLU A 67 14.58 -15.25 1.54
N ARG A 68 15.50 -15.68 0.67
CA ARG A 68 16.44 -16.76 0.99
C ARG A 68 17.39 -16.39 2.12
N HIS A 69 17.84 -15.14 2.17
CA HIS A 69 18.68 -14.64 3.26
C HIS A 69 17.89 -14.61 4.58
N TYR A 70 16.69 -14.01 4.56
CA TYR A 70 15.86 -13.88 5.76
C TYR A 70 15.39 -15.23 6.32
N LEU A 71 14.94 -16.17 5.46
CA LEU A 71 14.51 -17.50 5.90
C LEU A 71 15.66 -18.31 6.51
N ARG A 72 16.89 -18.17 6.02
CA ARG A 72 18.06 -18.89 6.55
C ARG A 72 18.52 -18.32 7.89
N ARG A 73 18.51 -16.99 8.03
CA ARG A 73 19.07 -16.30 9.19
C ARG A 73 18.05 -16.11 10.32
N HIS A 74 16.83 -15.74 9.98
CA HIS A 74 15.78 -15.36 10.94
C HIS A 74 14.61 -16.35 10.99
N SER A 75 14.63 -17.43 10.19
CA SER A 75 13.49 -18.36 10.07
C SER A 75 12.17 -17.64 9.81
N ALA A 76 12.22 -16.55 9.05
CA ALA A 76 11.10 -15.68 8.75
C ALA A 76 11.29 -15.12 7.34
N SER A 77 10.21 -14.85 6.63
CA SER A 77 10.26 -14.04 5.42
C SER A 77 10.66 -12.59 5.74
N PHE A 78 11.01 -11.82 4.72
CA PHE A 78 11.33 -10.40 4.89
C PHE A 78 10.19 -9.64 5.58
N ALA A 79 8.97 -9.79 5.07
CA ALA A 79 7.79 -9.13 5.62
C ALA A 79 7.43 -9.65 7.02
N GLU A 80 7.53 -10.96 7.26
CA GLU A 80 7.30 -11.54 8.60
C GLU A 80 8.26 -10.94 9.63
N ASN A 81 9.56 -10.93 9.32
CA ASN A 81 10.56 -10.38 10.23
C ASN A 81 10.37 -8.86 10.47
N PHE A 82 9.85 -8.12 9.49
CA PHE A 82 9.51 -6.71 9.64
C PHE A 82 8.41 -6.50 10.69
N TYR A 83 7.36 -7.32 10.65
CA TYR A 83 6.25 -7.28 11.61
C TYR A 83 6.53 -8.05 12.92
N GLY A 84 7.74 -8.60 13.11
CA GLY A 84 8.08 -9.35 14.32
C GLY A 84 7.46 -10.74 14.38
N LEU A 85 7.24 -11.37 13.22
CA LEU A 85 6.74 -12.72 13.06
C LEU A 85 7.87 -13.68 12.63
N LYS A 86 7.75 -14.95 13.02
CA LYS A 86 8.64 -16.04 12.63
C LYS A 86 7.87 -17.25 12.13
N ARG A 87 8.48 -18.02 11.24
CA ARG A 87 8.00 -19.34 10.84
C ARG A 87 8.67 -20.40 11.68
N ARG A 88 7.86 -21.32 12.16
CA ARG A 88 8.29 -22.48 12.93
C ARG A 88 7.78 -23.74 12.26
N ARG A 89 8.54 -24.83 12.40
CA ARG A 89 8.05 -26.17 12.07
C ARG A 89 7.15 -26.66 13.21
N ARG A 90 5.93 -27.09 12.88
CA ARG A 90 5.00 -27.57 13.89
C ARG A 90 5.46 -28.95 14.40
N PRO A 91 5.64 -29.15 15.72
CA PRO A 91 5.91 -30.47 16.27
C PRO A 91 4.64 -31.34 16.15
N VAL A 92 4.82 -32.65 16.00
CA VAL A 92 3.71 -33.60 15.87
C VAL A 92 2.83 -33.61 17.13
N PHE A 93 3.43 -33.35 18.30
CA PHE A 93 2.76 -33.24 19.58
C PHE A 93 3.12 -31.92 20.27
N GLU A 94 2.15 -31.03 20.44
CA GLU A 94 2.29 -29.82 21.27
C GLU A 94 1.84 -30.16 22.70
N THR A 95 2.77 -30.50 23.58
CA THR A 95 2.45 -30.64 25.01
C THR A 95 2.77 -29.34 25.74
N GLU A 96 1.84 -28.85 26.57
CA GLU A 96 2.04 -27.65 27.40
C GLU A 96 3.27 -27.80 28.31
N ARG A 97 3.54 -29.03 28.77
CA ARG A 97 4.74 -29.38 29.54
C ARG A 97 6.03 -29.17 28.74
N ALA A 98 6.04 -29.48 27.44
CA ALA A 98 7.21 -29.22 26.59
C ALA A 98 7.42 -27.71 26.33
N LYS A 99 6.33 -26.94 26.19
CA LYS A 99 6.41 -25.46 26.11
C LYS A 99 6.95 -24.85 27.42
N ALA A 100 6.52 -25.36 28.57
CA ALA A 100 6.96 -24.89 29.89
C ALA A 100 8.40 -25.31 30.25
N ALA A 101 8.86 -26.48 29.77
CA ALA A 101 10.20 -27.00 30.07
C ALA A 101 11.32 -26.28 29.30
N VAL A 102 11.05 -25.74 28.11
CA VAL A 102 12.02 -25.01 27.29
C VAL A 102 11.45 -23.65 26.88
N PRO A 103 11.48 -22.64 27.78
CA PRO A 103 11.15 -21.25 27.43
C PRO A 103 12.22 -20.71 26.47
N GLY A 104 11.94 -20.78 25.17
CA GLY A 104 12.90 -20.49 24.09
C GLY A 104 12.75 -21.38 22.85
N GLY A 105 11.85 -22.36 22.90
CA GLY A 105 11.57 -23.24 21.77
C GLY A 105 12.61 -24.35 21.61
N LEU A 106 12.16 -25.51 21.15
CA LEU A 106 13.05 -26.62 20.84
C LEU A 106 13.87 -26.30 19.58
N PRO A 107 15.15 -26.69 19.48
CA PRO A 107 15.94 -26.52 18.25
C PRO A 107 15.31 -27.23 17.03
N GLU A 108 14.45 -28.21 17.25
CA GLU A 108 13.65 -28.91 16.24
C GLU A 108 12.56 -28.03 15.58
N GLU A 109 12.28 -26.86 16.15
CA GLU A 109 11.31 -25.89 15.66
C GLU A 109 11.86 -25.05 14.50
N ARG A 110 13.18 -25.05 14.31
CA ARG A 110 13.85 -24.28 13.25
C ARG A 110 13.59 -24.91 11.89
N LEU A 111 13.30 -24.06 10.90
CA LEU A 111 13.06 -24.48 9.52
C LEU A 111 14.24 -25.27 8.93
N ARG A 112 13.95 -26.44 8.36
CA ARG A 112 14.93 -27.26 7.64
C ARG A 112 15.11 -26.76 6.20
N GLY A 113 16.22 -27.14 5.55
CA GLY A 113 16.50 -26.76 4.16
C GLY A 113 15.37 -27.06 3.16
N GLN A 114 14.65 -28.17 3.34
CA GLN A 114 13.51 -28.53 2.49
C GLN A 114 12.33 -27.57 2.68
N GLU A 115 12.01 -27.21 3.93
CA GLU A 115 10.95 -26.25 4.25
C GLU A 115 11.30 -24.84 3.77
N ILE A 116 12.58 -24.47 3.84
CA ILE A 116 13.09 -23.21 3.26
C ILE A 116 12.86 -23.17 1.75
N TRP A 117 13.15 -24.26 1.03
CA TRP A 117 12.91 -24.29 -0.42
C TRP A 117 11.42 -24.28 -0.78
N LYS A 118 10.59 -25.05 -0.05
CA LYS A 118 9.13 -25.02 -0.26
C LYS A 118 8.56 -23.63 0.05
N SER A 119 8.99 -23.00 1.14
CA SER A 119 8.57 -21.65 1.49
C SER A 119 8.99 -20.62 0.46
N LEU A 120 10.21 -20.70 -0.09
CA LEU A 120 10.66 -19.85 -1.19
C LEU A 120 9.79 -20.02 -2.44
N LEU A 121 9.43 -21.26 -2.80
CA LEU A 121 8.56 -21.54 -3.93
C LEU A 121 7.20 -20.85 -3.78
N PHE A 122 6.59 -20.89 -2.61
CA PHE A 122 5.28 -20.25 -2.39
C PHE A 122 5.36 -18.74 -2.14
N LEU A 123 6.46 -18.23 -1.57
CA LEU A 123 6.65 -16.80 -1.33
C LEU A 123 6.96 -16.02 -2.60
N VAL A 124 7.69 -16.62 -3.55
CA VAL A 124 8.16 -15.94 -4.76
C VAL A 124 7.54 -16.54 -6.02
N GLY A 125 7.53 -17.88 -6.13
CA GLY A 125 7.03 -18.57 -7.31
C GLY A 125 5.52 -18.44 -7.51
N LEU A 126 4.73 -18.67 -6.46
CA LEU A 126 3.27 -18.55 -6.54
C LEU A 126 2.81 -17.13 -6.96
N PRO A 127 3.25 -16.02 -6.30
CA PRO A 127 2.85 -14.69 -6.73
C PRO A 127 3.38 -14.36 -8.13
N TYR A 128 4.59 -14.77 -8.49
CA TYR A 128 5.12 -14.58 -9.84
C TYR A 128 4.25 -15.26 -10.91
N LEU A 129 3.88 -16.53 -10.71
CA LEU A 129 3.01 -17.26 -11.64
C LEU A 129 1.63 -16.60 -11.75
N ARG A 130 1.10 -16.13 -10.63
CA ARG A 130 -0.18 -15.42 -10.58
C ARG A 130 -0.13 -14.12 -11.40
N THR A 131 0.91 -13.32 -11.21
CA THR A 131 1.10 -12.07 -11.98
C THR A 131 1.26 -12.36 -13.46
N LYS A 132 2.02 -13.39 -13.84
CA LYS A 132 2.17 -13.81 -15.24
C LYS A 132 0.87 -14.29 -15.86
N ALA A 133 0.04 -14.99 -15.10
CA ALA A 133 -1.29 -15.41 -15.55
C ALA A 133 -2.20 -14.20 -15.78
N GLN A 134 -2.20 -13.23 -14.84
CA GLN A 134 -2.96 -11.98 -14.99
C GLN A 134 -2.49 -11.16 -16.20
N GLU A 135 -1.18 -10.99 -16.39
CA GLU A 135 -0.60 -10.28 -17.54
C GLU A 135 -1.02 -10.95 -18.86
N TYR A 136 -0.99 -12.28 -18.93
CA TYR A 136 -1.43 -13.02 -20.11
C TYR A 136 -2.92 -12.84 -20.40
N TYR A 137 -3.75 -12.79 -19.37
CA TYR A 137 -5.18 -12.50 -19.49
C TYR A 137 -5.45 -11.06 -19.98
N GLU A 138 -4.69 -10.09 -19.51
CA GLU A 138 -4.76 -8.69 -19.96
C GLU A 138 -4.35 -8.53 -21.43
N ILE A 139 -3.27 -9.21 -21.86
CA ILE A 139 -2.83 -9.22 -23.27
C ILE A 139 -3.90 -9.81 -24.21
N LEU A 140 -4.70 -10.77 -23.73
CA LEU A 140 -5.83 -11.35 -24.49
C LEU A 140 -7.08 -10.43 -24.52
N GLY A 141 -6.99 -9.22 -23.99
CA GLY A 141 -8.07 -8.24 -23.97
C GLY A 141 -9.22 -8.64 -23.06
N GLY A 142 -8.95 -9.33 -21.95
CA GLY A 142 -9.94 -9.67 -20.93
C GLY A 142 -10.14 -8.61 -19.85
N GLY A 143 -9.37 -7.51 -19.90
CA GLY A 143 -9.43 -6.44 -18.91
C GLY A 143 -10.59 -5.47 -19.14
N VAL A 144 -11.08 -4.85 -18.06
CA VAL A 144 -12.16 -3.83 -18.08
C VAL A 144 -11.77 -2.58 -18.89
N GLN A 145 -10.47 -2.29 -19.02
CA GLN A 145 -9.99 -1.10 -19.73
C GLN A 145 -9.91 -1.28 -21.25
N SER A 146 -9.75 -2.51 -21.77
CA SER A 146 -9.60 -2.73 -23.22
C SER A 146 -10.90 -2.54 -24.00
N GLU A 147 -12.07 -2.75 -23.39
CA GLU A 147 -13.36 -2.57 -24.06
C GLU A 147 -13.70 -1.08 -24.30
N ALA A 148 -13.11 -0.15 -23.53
CA ALA A 148 -13.36 1.29 -23.69
C ALA A 148 -12.45 1.98 -24.72
N PHE A 149 -11.36 1.33 -25.15
CA PHE A 149 -10.42 1.88 -26.13
C PHE A 149 -10.44 1.15 -27.49
N ASP A 150 -11.19 0.06 -27.63
CA ASP A 150 -11.31 -0.73 -28.88
C ASP A 150 -12.52 -0.33 -29.75
N ASP A 151 -12.99 0.92 -29.68
CA ASP A 151 -14.13 1.41 -30.47
C ASP A 151 -13.72 2.06 -31.81
N GLY A 152 -12.46 1.86 -32.26
CA GLY A 152 -11.90 2.69 -33.33
C GLY A 152 -10.99 2.05 -34.40
N SER A 153 -10.48 0.81 -34.26
CA SER A 153 -9.46 0.37 -35.23
C SER A 153 -9.28 -1.13 -35.48
N GLU A 154 -10.27 -1.99 -35.28
CA GLU A 154 -10.19 -3.37 -35.80
C GLU A 154 -11.53 -3.81 -36.40
N SER A 155 -11.60 -3.82 -37.73
CA SER A 155 -12.72 -4.34 -38.49
C SER A 155 -12.96 -5.83 -38.17
N PRO A 156 -14.22 -6.26 -37.97
CA PRO A 156 -14.57 -7.64 -37.59
C PRO A 156 -14.15 -8.72 -38.61
N GLU A 157 -13.79 -8.32 -39.83
CA GLU A 157 -13.40 -9.21 -40.93
C GLU A 157 -11.97 -9.78 -40.78
N THR A 158 -11.04 -9.10 -40.09
CA THR A 158 -9.67 -9.61 -39.89
C THR A 158 -9.59 -10.68 -38.80
N ARG A 159 -10.47 -10.65 -37.80
CA ARG A 159 -10.58 -11.68 -36.74
C ARG A 159 -11.13 -13.02 -37.28
N ALA A 160 -11.89 -13.00 -38.37
CA ALA A 160 -12.45 -14.21 -39.00
C ALA A 160 -11.46 -14.95 -39.92
N LEU A 161 -10.40 -14.27 -40.39
CA LEU A 161 -9.44 -14.81 -41.36
C LEU A 161 -8.18 -15.44 -40.72
N VAL A 162 -8.00 -15.31 -39.40
CA VAL A 162 -6.92 -15.99 -38.68
C VAL A 162 -7.39 -17.42 -38.38
N ALA A 163 -6.98 -18.36 -39.23
CA ALA A 163 -7.23 -19.80 -39.20
C ALA A 163 -7.51 -20.39 -37.81
N GLU A 164 -8.46 -21.33 -37.73
CA GLU A 164 -8.80 -22.11 -36.53
C GLU A 164 -7.66 -23.03 -36.07
N THR A 165 -6.55 -22.46 -35.61
CA THR A 165 -5.48 -23.22 -34.99
C THR A 165 -5.90 -23.58 -33.56
N TRP A 166 -5.53 -24.76 -33.11
CA TRP A 166 -5.79 -25.23 -31.73
C TRP A 166 -5.35 -24.22 -30.66
N ALA A 167 -4.28 -23.46 -30.93
CA ALA A 167 -3.82 -22.35 -30.09
C ALA A 167 -4.87 -21.24 -29.88
N ASN A 168 -5.66 -20.90 -30.90
CA ASN A 168 -6.73 -19.89 -30.79
C ASN A 168 -7.93 -20.41 -29.99
N ARG A 169 -8.19 -21.73 -30.03
CA ARG A 169 -9.19 -22.35 -29.14
C ARG A 169 -8.73 -22.33 -27.69
N LEU A 170 -7.46 -22.66 -27.42
CA LEU A 170 -6.87 -22.56 -26.08
C LEU A 170 -6.88 -21.13 -25.53
N ARG A 171 -6.55 -20.13 -26.34
CA ARG A 171 -6.59 -18.71 -25.94
C ARG A 171 -8.00 -18.27 -25.53
N ARG A 172 -9.02 -18.65 -26.31
CA ARG A 172 -10.43 -18.38 -25.99
C ARG A 172 -10.89 -19.10 -24.72
N ALA A 173 -10.53 -20.38 -24.59
CA ALA A 173 -10.84 -21.16 -23.39
C ALA A 173 -10.17 -20.55 -22.14
N TYR A 174 -8.91 -20.11 -22.25
CA TYR A 174 -8.20 -19.44 -21.16
C TYR A 174 -8.88 -18.12 -20.78
N LYS A 175 -9.24 -17.28 -21.77
CA LYS A 175 -9.96 -16.01 -21.53
C LYS A 175 -11.28 -16.24 -20.80
N ALA A 176 -12.03 -17.29 -21.14
CA ALA A 176 -13.28 -17.62 -20.45
C ALA A 176 -13.05 -18.24 -19.05
N ALA A 177 -12.02 -19.09 -18.88
CA ALA A 177 -11.79 -19.84 -17.65
C ALA A 177 -11.07 -19.03 -16.56
N TYR A 178 -10.13 -18.16 -16.94
CA TYR A 178 -9.30 -17.40 -16.00
C TYR A 178 -10.08 -16.62 -14.92
N PRO A 179 -11.14 -15.83 -15.23
CA PRO A 179 -11.88 -15.10 -14.19
C PRO A 179 -12.53 -16.05 -13.17
N TRP A 180 -13.07 -17.19 -13.62
CA TRP A 180 -13.63 -18.21 -12.73
C TRP A 180 -12.56 -18.89 -11.87
N LEU A 181 -11.39 -19.16 -12.44
CA LEU A 181 -10.26 -19.73 -11.70
C LEU A 181 -9.73 -18.76 -10.65
N ASN A 182 -9.54 -17.48 -11.01
CA ASN A 182 -9.04 -16.46 -10.09
C ASN A 182 -10.04 -16.18 -8.97
N THR A 183 -11.34 -16.07 -9.27
CA THR A 183 -12.38 -15.91 -8.23
C THR A 183 -12.47 -17.13 -7.32
N SER A 184 -12.42 -18.34 -7.86
CA SER A 184 -12.41 -19.58 -7.07
C SER A 184 -11.18 -19.65 -6.15
N PHE A 185 -10.02 -19.23 -6.65
CA PHE A 185 -8.79 -19.16 -5.87
C PHE A 185 -8.91 -18.15 -4.72
N GLU A 186 -9.45 -16.96 -4.96
CA GLU A 186 -9.68 -15.96 -3.91
C GLU A 186 -10.72 -16.39 -2.87
N VAL A 187 -11.83 -17.00 -3.31
CA VAL A 187 -12.82 -17.58 -2.39
C VAL A 187 -12.18 -18.67 -1.54
N TRP A 188 -11.34 -19.52 -2.12
CA TRP A 188 -10.61 -20.54 -1.38
C TRP A 188 -9.69 -19.93 -0.31
N LEU A 189 -8.95 -18.87 -0.66
CA LEU A 189 -8.13 -18.11 0.28
C LEU A 189 -8.95 -17.45 1.39
N LEU A 190 -10.12 -16.89 1.07
CA LEU A 190 -11.05 -16.31 2.04
C LEU A 190 -11.55 -17.37 3.03
N VAL A 191 -11.89 -18.56 2.56
CA VAL A 191 -12.31 -19.68 3.42
C VAL A 191 -11.20 -20.05 4.40
N TRP A 192 -9.93 -20.07 3.98
CA TRP A 192 -8.81 -20.29 4.91
C TRP A 192 -8.64 -19.16 5.93
N ASN A 193 -8.83 -17.91 5.54
CA ASN A 193 -8.82 -16.79 6.47
C ASN A 193 -9.94 -16.89 7.52
N LEU A 194 -11.14 -17.29 7.12
CA LEU A 194 -12.27 -17.54 8.03
C LEU A 194 -11.99 -18.71 8.97
N ARG A 195 -11.46 -19.82 8.45
CA ARG A 195 -11.07 -20.98 9.27
C ARG A 195 -10.00 -20.64 10.30
N TYR A 196 -9.05 -19.78 9.92
CA TYR A 196 -8.07 -19.26 10.85
C TYR A 196 -8.72 -18.39 11.92
N LEU A 197 -9.61 -17.48 11.53
CA LEU A 197 -10.32 -16.58 12.46
C LEU A 197 -11.17 -17.35 13.49
N PHE A 198 -11.85 -18.42 13.07
CA PHE A 198 -12.62 -19.31 13.95
C PHE A 198 -11.78 -20.38 14.67
N GLU A 199 -10.46 -20.26 14.64
CA GLU A 199 -9.51 -21.17 15.29
C GLU A 199 -9.60 -22.65 14.88
N GLN A 200 -10.28 -22.96 13.78
CA GLN A 200 -10.37 -24.33 13.25
C GLN A 200 -9.03 -24.82 12.71
N THR A 201 -8.22 -23.90 12.17
CA THR A 201 -6.91 -24.20 11.60
C THR A 201 -5.86 -23.22 12.11
N PRO A 202 -4.63 -23.68 12.43
CA PRO A 202 -3.53 -22.79 12.82
C PRO A 202 -2.87 -22.08 11.63
N PHE A 203 -3.31 -22.36 10.40
CA PHE A 203 -2.74 -21.82 9.17
C PHE A 203 -3.70 -20.82 8.52
N TYR A 204 -3.22 -19.61 8.21
CA TYR A 204 -4.02 -18.62 7.45
C TYR A 204 -3.97 -18.86 5.93
N ARG A 205 -2.96 -19.59 5.44
CA ARG A 205 -2.81 -19.94 4.03
C ARG A 205 -2.65 -21.45 3.86
N PRO A 206 -3.18 -22.02 2.76
CA PRO A 206 -3.14 -23.46 2.52
C PRO A 206 -1.73 -24.02 2.36
N TRP A 207 -0.82 -23.29 1.71
CA TRP A 207 0.55 -23.76 1.49
C TRP A 207 1.35 -23.89 2.79
N LEU A 208 1.02 -23.13 3.84
CA LEU A 208 1.67 -23.29 5.15
C LEU A 208 1.34 -24.66 5.75
N ALA A 209 0.11 -25.13 5.57
CA ALA A 209 -0.29 -26.48 5.96
C ALA A 209 0.49 -27.56 5.17
N TRP A 210 0.71 -27.36 3.86
CA TRP A 210 1.50 -28.27 3.02
C TRP A 210 2.99 -28.29 3.37
N ILE A 211 3.54 -27.15 3.80
CA ILE A 211 4.91 -27.06 4.29
C ILE A 211 5.03 -27.70 5.68
N GLY A 212 3.96 -27.65 6.49
CA GLY A 212 3.98 -28.03 7.89
C GLY A 212 4.58 -26.95 8.80
N ALA A 213 4.47 -25.68 8.39
CA ALA A 213 5.02 -24.54 9.11
C ALA A 213 3.91 -23.61 9.62
N ASP A 214 3.98 -23.20 10.89
CA ASP A 214 3.11 -22.20 11.50
C ASP A 214 3.83 -20.86 11.64
N ILE A 215 3.06 -19.77 11.72
CA ILE A 215 3.60 -18.42 11.95
C ILE A 215 3.28 -18.04 13.40
N ARG A 216 4.29 -17.57 14.12
CA ARG A 216 4.18 -17.10 15.52
C ARG A 216 4.86 -15.75 15.71
N ARG A 217 4.44 -14.99 16.72
CA ARG A 217 5.13 -13.77 17.15
C ARG A 217 6.51 -14.12 17.70
N LEU A 218 7.51 -13.28 17.41
CA LEU A 218 8.83 -13.40 18.04
C LEU A 218 8.68 -13.14 19.54
N THR A 219 9.13 -14.10 20.36
CA THR A 219 9.12 -13.97 21.83
C THR A 219 10.46 -13.40 22.31
N ALA A 220 10.49 -12.82 23.51
CA ALA A 220 11.73 -12.28 24.11
C ALA A 220 12.87 -13.32 24.14
N ASP A 221 12.55 -14.60 24.34
CA ASP A 221 13.53 -15.68 24.35
C ASP A 221 14.17 -15.93 22.97
N ASP A 222 13.43 -15.66 21.87
CA ASP A 222 13.95 -15.75 20.50
C ASP A 222 14.88 -14.59 20.15
N MET A 223 14.71 -13.44 20.81
CA MET A 223 15.55 -12.26 20.60
C MET A 223 16.90 -12.36 21.31
N ARG A 224 16.98 -13.10 22.43
CA ARG A 224 18.22 -13.31 23.20
C ARG A 224 19.42 -13.80 22.38
N PRO A 225 19.31 -14.83 21.51
CA PRO A 225 20.43 -15.26 20.67
C PRO A 225 20.84 -14.22 19.61
N MET A 226 19.95 -13.30 19.23
CA MET A 226 20.24 -12.25 18.24
C MET A 226 21.02 -11.07 18.84
N PHE A 227 20.83 -10.78 20.14
CA PHE A 227 21.56 -9.77 20.88
C PHE A 227 22.85 -10.28 21.53
N ARG A 228 23.15 -11.59 21.45
CA ARG A 228 24.47 -12.08 21.87
C ARG A 228 25.52 -11.49 20.92
N PRO A 229 26.43 -10.62 21.40
CA PRO A 229 27.51 -10.14 20.55
C PRO A 229 28.28 -11.36 20.07
N SER A 230 28.32 -11.55 18.75
CA SER A 230 29.24 -12.51 18.14
C SER A 230 30.63 -12.15 18.67
N GLN A 231 31.25 -13.07 19.41
CA GLN A 231 32.62 -12.88 19.88
C GLN A 231 33.44 -12.39 18.69
N PRO A 232 34.14 -11.24 18.81
CA PRO A 232 34.96 -10.75 17.71
C PRO A 232 35.93 -11.88 17.35
N PRO A 233 36.11 -12.18 16.05
CA PRO A 233 37.03 -13.23 15.64
C PRO A 233 38.40 -12.93 16.27
N SER A 234 38.88 -13.86 17.07
CA SER A 234 40.20 -13.79 17.68
C SER A 234 41.27 -13.66 16.60
N SER A 235 42.19 -12.71 16.80
CA SER A 235 43.32 -12.27 15.96
C SER A 235 43.01 -11.19 14.90
N PRO A 236 43.59 -9.97 15.03
CA PRO A 236 43.75 -9.07 13.90
C PRO A 236 44.81 -9.67 12.99
N ARG A 237 44.39 -10.41 11.95
CA ARG A 237 45.30 -10.77 10.86
C ARG A 237 45.55 -9.53 10.02
N GLU A 238 46.80 -9.09 10.00
CA GLU A 238 47.33 -7.99 9.18
C GLU A 238 46.99 -8.21 7.70
N GLY A 239 45.86 -7.66 7.28
CA GLY A 239 45.45 -7.58 5.89
C GLY A 239 45.38 -6.11 5.51
N GLY A 240 46.09 -5.73 4.45
CA GLY A 240 46.10 -4.35 3.95
C GLY A 240 44.69 -3.81 3.68
N LEU A 241 44.57 -2.47 3.65
CA LEU A 241 43.31 -1.74 3.43
C LEU A 241 42.44 -2.33 2.31
N LEU A 242 43.06 -2.81 1.22
CA LEU A 242 42.38 -3.40 0.07
C LEU A 242 41.72 -4.77 0.38
N ALA A 243 42.34 -5.59 1.24
CA ALA A 243 41.77 -6.85 1.70
C ALA A 243 40.60 -6.61 2.67
N ASN A 244 40.68 -5.56 3.49
CA ASN A 244 39.58 -5.13 4.36
C ASN A 244 38.42 -4.51 3.57
N VAL A 245 38.70 -3.70 2.55
CA VAL A 245 37.67 -3.15 1.64
C VAL A 245 36.99 -4.27 0.84
N ARG A 246 37.76 -5.24 0.29
CA ARG A 246 37.19 -6.40 -0.40
C ARG A 246 36.36 -7.28 0.54
N ARG A 247 36.78 -7.47 1.79
CA ARG A 247 36.05 -8.22 2.80
C ARG A 247 34.78 -7.48 3.24
N LEU A 248 34.86 -6.15 3.41
CA LEU A 248 33.71 -5.29 3.70
C LEU A 248 32.72 -5.29 2.54
N MET A 249 33.19 -5.28 1.29
CA MET A 249 32.37 -5.36 0.08
C MET A 249 31.74 -6.75 -0.13
N MET A 250 32.39 -7.83 0.31
CA MET A 250 31.78 -9.17 0.32
C MET A 250 30.85 -9.40 1.52
N ALA A 251 31.05 -8.68 2.62
CA ALA A 251 30.15 -8.67 3.77
C ALA A 251 28.97 -7.68 3.58
N SER A 252 29.12 -6.68 2.70
CA SER A 252 28.15 -5.61 2.46
C SER A 252 26.75 -6.08 2.05
N PRO A 253 26.54 -7.11 1.20
CA PRO A 253 25.17 -7.47 0.85
C PRO A 253 24.41 -8.02 2.06
N ARG A 254 25.08 -8.71 2.98
CA ARG A 254 24.45 -9.24 4.20
C ARG A 254 24.07 -8.13 5.17
N PHE A 255 24.97 -7.17 5.38
CA PHE A 255 24.70 -5.99 6.21
C PHE A 255 23.62 -5.08 5.62
N LEU A 256 23.59 -4.92 4.29
CA LEU A 256 22.60 -4.11 3.59
C LEU A 256 21.21 -4.75 3.69
N LEU A 257 21.12 -6.08 3.53
CA LEU A 257 19.88 -6.81 3.74
C LEU A 257 19.41 -6.70 5.20
N ASP A 258 20.28 -6.92 6.20
CA ASP A 258 19.88 -6.81 7.61
C ASP A 258 19.41 -5.39 7.96
N SER A 259 20.02 -4.36 7.36
CA SER A 259 19.69 -2.95 7.55
C SER A 259 18.37 -2.55 6.89
N LEU A 260 17.83 -3.35 5.96
CA LEU A 260 16.60 -3.03 5.23
C LEU A 260 15.40 -2.85 6.18
N LYS A 261 15.36 -3.62 7.27
CA LYS A 261 14.33 -3.51 8.31
C LYS A 261 14.31 -2.14 9.01
N VAL A 262 15.46 -1.49 9.15
CA VAL A 262 15.58 -0.16 9.77
C VAL A 262 15.49 0.94 8.72
N LEU A 263 16.02 0.69 7.52
CA LEU A 263 16.06 1.65 6.42
C LEU A 263 14.65 1.97 5.90
N LEU A 264 13.77 0.97 5.76
CA LEU A 264 12.42 1.20 5.22
C LEU A 264 11.57 2.14 6.10
N PRO A 265 11.42 1.89 7.42
CA PRO A 265 10.66 2.79 8.30
C PRO A 265 11.28 4.18 8.37
N THR A 266 12.61 4.27 8.43
CA THR A 266 13.30 5.57 8.47
C THR A 266 13.12 6.34 7.17
N ALA A 267 13.15 5.67 6.01
CA ALA A 267 12.85 6.26 4.72
C ALA A 267 11.39 6.72 4.63
N ILE A 268 10.42 5.91 5.05
CA ILE A 268 9.00 6.28 5.07
C ILE A 268 8.78 7.52 5.95
N PHE A 269 9.36 7.53 7.15
CA PHE A 269 9.31 8.68 8.05
C PHE A 269 9.86 9.94 7.38
N PHE A 270 11.03 9.84 6.74
CA PHE A 270 11.66 10.99 6.10
C PHE A 270 10.87 11.47 4.88
N VAL A 271 10.36 10.56 4.05
CA VAL A 271 9.50 10.91 2.90
C VAL A 271 8.21 11.56 3.37
N LYS A 272 7.54 11.02 4.40
CA LYS A 272 6.35 11.64 4.98
C LYS A 272 6.65 13.00 5.59
N SER A 273 7.81 13.15 6.22
CA SER A 273 8.28 14.44 6.75
C SER A 273 8.53 15.46 5.63
N LEU A 274 9.13 15.04 4.52
CA LEU A 274 9.32 15.88 3.33
C LEU A 274 7.99 16.22 2.66
N GLU A 275 7.08 15.25 2.52
CA GLU A 275 5.73 15.47 1.98
C GLU A 275 4.98 16.50 2.82
N TRP A 276 5.06 16.38 4.15
CA TRP A 276 4.52 17.39 5.06
C TRP A 276 5.21 18.75 4.88
N TRP A 277 6.54 18.80 4.79
CA TRP A 277 7.31 20.04 4.59
C TRP A 277 6.89 20.79 3.31
N TYR A 278 6.68 20.05 2.21
CA TYR A 278 6.28 20.60 0.91
C TYR A 278 4.76 20.70 0.71
N SER A 279 3.94 20.22 1.65
CA SER A 279 2.48 20.31 1.56
C SER A 279 2.03 21.77 1.48
N PRO A 280 0.98 22.09 0.70
CA PRO A 280 0.51 23.47 0.51
C PRO A 280 0.01 24.11 1.82
N SER A 281 -0.38 23.30 2.79
CA SER A 281 -0.81 23.69 4.12
C SER A 281 0.31 23.76 5.16
N SER A 282 1.58 23.55 4.76
CA SER A 282 2.68 23.54 5.73
C SER A 282 2.99 24.97 6.22
N PRO A 283 3.23 25.16 7.53
CA PRO A 283 3.61 26.46 8.07
C PRO A 283 4.95 26.96 7.50
N ALA A 284 5.81 26.06 6.99
CA ALA A 284 7.04 26.43 6.28
C ALA A 284 6.79 27.29 5.02
N ARG A 285 5.67 27.09 4.31
CA ARG A 285 5.26 27.99 3.21
C ARG A 285 4.67 29.30 3.72
N MET A 286 4.01 29.32 4.87
CA MET A 286 3.54 30.56 5.51
C MET A 286 4.70 31.43 5.99
N LEU A 287 5.83 30.83 6.37
CA LEU A 287 7.07 31.54 6.67
C LEU A 287 7.75 32.06 5.38
N SER A 288 7.54 31.38 4.25
CA SER A 288 8.06 31.75 2.93
C SER A 288 7.20 32.79 2.20
N SER A 289 5.98 33.08 2.66
CA SER A 289 5.23 34.27 2.26
C SER A 289 5.81 35.48 2.98
N SER A 290 7.07 35.80 2.66
CA SER A 290 7.65 37.09 2.98
C SER A 290 6.81 38.17 2.27
N SER A 291 6.54 39.25 3.00
CA SER A 291 5.70 40.41 2.72
C SER A 291 6.04 41.24 1.46
N ALA A 292 6.74 40.68 0.48
CA ALA A 292 7.23 41.37 -0.72
C ALA A 292 6.30 41.21 -1.95
N SER A 293 5.28 40.35 -1.89
CA SER A 293 4.22 40.36 -2.89
C SER A 293 3.20 41.43 -2.53
N PRO A 294 2.77 42.31 -3.46
CA PRO A 294 1.72 43.27 -3.17
C PRO A 294 0.49 42.50 -2.70
N ALA A 295 0.01 42.84 -1.50
CA ALA A 295 -1.18 42.22 -0.95
C ALA A 295 -2.31 42.38 -1.97
N VAL A 296 -2.79 41.26 -2.51
CA VAL A 296 -3.95 41.28 -3.42
C VAL A 296 -5.09 41.90 -2.61
N PRO A 297 -5.62 43.07 -3.02
CA PRO A 297 -6.67 43.72 -2.27
C PRO A 297 -7.87 42.77 -2.21
N PRO A 298 -8.64 42.78 -1.10
CA PRO A 298 -9.84 41.97 -1.02
C PRO A 298 -10.74 42.27 -2.23
N PRO A 299 -11.39 41.24 -2.81
CA PRO A 299 -12.27 41.45 -3.95
C PRO A 299 -13.33 42.49 -3.58
N ARG A 300 -13.51 43.50 -4.44
CA ARG A 300 -14.52 44.54 -4.22
C ARG A 300 -15.90 43.90 -4.21
N LEU A 301 -16.74 44.30 -3.26
CA LEU A 301 -18.15 43.91 -3.24
C LEU A 301 -18.81 44.38 -4.54
N LEU A 302 -19.55 43.49 -5.18
CA LEU A 302 -20.33 43.85 -6.36
C LEU A 302 -21.51 44.73 -5.92
N PRO A 303 -21.82 45.83 -6.64
CA PRO A 303 -22.95 46.67 -6.29
C PRO A 303 -24.28 45.91 -6.44
N PRO A 304 -25.29 46.27 -5.64
CA PRO A 304 -26.63 45.69 -5.78
C PRO A 304 -27.23 46.10 -7.13
N HIS A 305 -27.99 45.20 -7.75
CA HIS A 305 -28.70 45.51 -8.98
C HIS A 305 -29.91 46.41 -8.67
N PRO A 306 -30.29 47.38 -9.51
CA PRO A 306 -31.44 48.27 -9.27
C PRO A 306 -32.79 47.53 -9.11
N GLN A 307 -32.88 46.29 -9.62
CA GLN A 307 -34.05 45.40 -9.49
C GLN A 307 -33.85 44.29 -8.45
N GLY A 308 -32.72 44.27 -7.75
CA GLY A 308 -32.42 43.33 -6.68
C GLY A 308 -32.99 43.79 -5.34
N ILE A 309 -32.87 42.95 -4.32
CA ILE A 309 -33.22 43.31 -2.95
C ILE A 309 -32.25 44.37 -2.45
N THR A 310 -32.77 45.45 -1.90
CA THR A 310 -31.98 46.49 -1.24
C THR A 310 -31.42 45.96 0.07
N VAL A 311 -30.10 46.06 0.25
CA VAL A 311 -29.42 45.68 1.49
C VAL A 311 -28.89 46.93 2.16
N ASP A 312 -29.19 47.07 3.44
CA ASP A 312 -28.61 48.11 4.30
C ASP A 312 -27.15 47.74 4.59
N LEU A 313 -26.20 48.50 4.03
CA LEU A 313 -24.76 48.20 4.14
C LEU A 313 -24.22 48.44 5.56
N ASP A 314 -24.95 49.18 6.39
CA ASP A 314 -24.51 49.57 7.73
C ASP A 314 -24.95 48.56 8.81
N LYS A 315 -25.88 47.63 8.48
CA LYS A 315 -26.41 46.63 9.40
C LYS A 315 -25.84 45.24 9.11
N TYR A 316 -24.90 44.81 9.94
CA TYR A 316 -24.31 43.48 9.88
C TYR A 316 -25.13 42.45 10.66
N GLY A 317 -25.02 41.17 10.29
CA GLY A 317 -25.58 40.07 11.08
C GLY A 317 -27.05 39.73 10.81
N VAL A 318 -27.72 40.46 9.90
CA VAL A 318 -29.13 40.25 9.55
C VAL A 318 -29.24 39.70 8.12
N CYS A 319 -30.11 38.71 7.92
CA CYS A 319 -30.34 38.14 6.59
C CYS A 319 -31.25 39.04 5.74
N PRO A 320 -30.87 39.42 4.51
CA PRO A 320 -31.73 40.24 3.65
C PRO A 320 -32.99 39.54 3.11
N LEU A 321 -33.11 38.21 3.27
CA LEU A 321 -34.28 37.44 2.80
C LEU A 321 -35.33 37.22 3.89
N CYS A 322 -34.91 36.85 5.11
CA CYS A 322 -35.83 36.59 6.22
C CYS A 322 -35.85 37.70 7.28
N HIS A 323 -34.91 38.65 7.22
CA HIS A 323 -34.75 39.76 8.17
C HIS A 323 -34.47 39.36 9.62
N ASP A 324 -34.21 38.07 9.86
CA ASP A 324 -33.72 37.54 11.14
C ASP A 324 -32.19 37.58 11.24
N THR A 325 -31.69 37.34 12.44
CA THR A 325 -30.26 37.09 12.69
C THR A 325 -29.75 35.92 11.85
N LEU A 326 -28.55 36.08 11.26
CA LEU A 326 -27.96 35.07 10.37
C LEU A 326 -27.77 33.71 11.06
N SER A 327 -28.56 32.72 10.65
CA SER A 327 -28.39 31.32 11.04
C SER A 327 -27.65 30.57 9.93
N ASN A 328 -26.52 29.93 10.27
CA ASN A 328 -25.63 29.25 9.31
C ASN A 328 -25.26 30.15 8.12
N ALA A 329 -24.48 31.19 8.40
CA ALA A 329 -24.06 32.19 7.44
C ALA A 329 -23.47 31.56 6.17
N THR A 330 -24.02 31.93 5.01
CA THR A 330 -23.63 31.39 3.71
C THR A 330 -23.37 32.52 2.75
N ALA A 331 -22.14 32.58 2.22
CA ALA A 331 -21.73 33.54 1.22
C ALA A 331 -22.13 33.07 -0.19
N MET A 332 -22.68 33.99 -0.97
CA MET A 332 -22.84 33.83 -2.41
C MET A 332 -21.58 34.31 -3.17
N PRO A 333 -21.36 33.87 -4.42
CA PRO A 333 -20.24 34.32 -5.25
C PRO A 333 -20.17 35.84 -5.45
N SER A 334 -21.30 36.54 -5.31
CA SER A 334 -21.38 37.99 -5.37
C SER A 334 -20.88 38.72 -4.12
N GLY A 335 -20.55 37.99 -3.04
CA GLY A 335 -20.04 38.55 -1.78
C GLY A 335 -21.10 38.84 -0.72
N TYR A 336 -22.39 38.65 -1.02
CA TYR A 336 -23.48 38.84 -0.06
C TYR A 336 -23.74 37.58 0.77
N VAL A 337 -24.07 37.76 2.04
CA VAL A 337 -24.26 36.68 3.02
C VAL A 337 -25.73 36.55 3.42
N PHE A 338 -26.22 35.32 3.48
CA PHE A 338 -27.60 34.99 3.86
C PHE A 338 -27.61 33.76 4.78
N CYS A 339 -28.77 33.47 5.39
CA CYS A 339 -28.99 32.18 6.03
C CYS A 339 -28.90 31.05 4.98
N TYR A 340 -28.28 29.92 5.33
CA TYR A 340 -28.12 28.79 4.40
C TYR A 340 -29.44 28.34 3.76
N ARG A 341 -30.51 28.21 4.57
CA ARG A 341 -31.84 27.78 4.09
C ARG A 341 -32.41 28.76 3.07
N CYS A 342 -32.39 30.05 3.38
CA CYS A 342 -32.90 31.10 2.50
C CYS A 342 -32.10 31.20 1.19
N ALA A 343 -30.76 31.10 1.27
CA ALA A 343 -29.91 31.11 0.08
C ALA A 343 -30.17 29.90 -0.82
N TYR A 344 -30.28 28.71 -0.22
CA TYR A 344 -30.51 27.46 -0.95
C TYR A 344 -31.86 27.48 -1.67
N GLU A 345 -32.95 27.79 -0.96
CA GLU A 345 -34.30 27.84 -1.52
C GLU A 345 -34.42 28.89 -2.64
N TYR A 346 -33.79 30.06 -2.47
CA TYR A 346 -33.82 31.10 -3.50
C TYR A 346 -33.04 30.71 -4.76
N VAL A 347 -31.84 30.15 -4.59
CA VAL A 347 -30.98 29.74 -5.72
C VAL A 347 -31.55 28.54 -6.45
N ASP A 348 -32.16 27.58 -5.74
CA ASP A 348 -32.82 26.43 -6.35
C ASP A 348 -34.02 26.85 -7.21
N LYS A 349 -34.80 27.84 -6.74
CA LYS A 349 -35.99 28.33 -7.45
C LYS A 349 -35.68 29.28 -8.61
N TYR A 350 -34.72 30.19 -8.45
CA TYR A 350 -34.48 31.29 -9.39
C TYR A 350 -33.12 31.25 -10.09
N GLY A 351 -32.19 30.40 -9.66
CA GLY A 351 -30.87 30.24 -10.30
C GLY A 351 -29.99 31.50 -10.28
N ARG A 352 -30.25 32.44 -9.37
CA ARG A 352 -29.59 33.75 -9.32
C ARG A 352 -29.44 34.29 -7.90
N CYS A 353 -28.53 35.25 -7.73
CA CYS A 353 -28.37 35.99 -6.48
C CYS A 353 -29.54 36.98 -6.27
N PRO A 354 -30.16 37.08 -5.08
CA PRO A 354 -31.27 37.99 -4.82
C PRO A 354 -30.88 39.48 -4.85
N VAL A 355 -29.60 39.81 -4.63
CA VAL A 355 -29.12 41.20 -4.51
C VAL A 355 -28.49 41.69 -5.82
N SER A 356 -27.62 40.90 -6.45
CA SER A 356 -26.95 41.28 -7.69
C SER A 356 -27.62 40.72 -8.96
N LEU A 357 -28.60 39.81 -8.83
CA LEU A 357 -29.25 39.08 -9.93
C LEU A 357 -28.30 38.29 -10.84
N LEU A 358 -27.03 38.14 -10.45
CA LEU A 358 -26.06 37.32 -11.18
C LEU A 358 -26.44 35.84 -11.12
N PRO A 359 -26.16 35.06 -12.17
CA PRO A 359 -26.44 33.63 -12.18
C PRO A 359 -25.61 32.92 -11.10
N VAL A 360 -26.29 32.15 -10.24
CA VAL A 360 -25.67 31.40 -9.14
C VAL A 360 -26.26 30.00 -9.12
N ARG A 361 -25.42 29.00 -8.87
CA ARG A 361 -25.82 27.60 -8.72
C ARG A 361 -25.59 27.12 -7.30
N VAL A 362 -26.35 26.12 -6.86
CA VAL A 362 -26.35 25.63 -5.47
C VAL A 362 -24.93 25.23 -4.98
N TRP A 363 -24.12 24.58 -5.82
CA TRP A 363 -22.76 24.16 -5.47
C TRP A 363 -21.75 25.32 -5.35
N GLN A 364 -22.12 26.52 -5.78
CA GLN A 364 -21.30 27.72 -5.64
C GLN A 364 -21.52 28.42 -4.29
N LEU A 365 -22.52 28.02 -3.52
CA LEU A 365 -22.73 28.50 -2.16
C LEU A 365 -21.56 28.05 -1.26
N ARG A 366 -21.10 28.95 -0.40
CA ARG A 366 -20.01 28.68 0.55
C ARG A 366 -20.49 28.97 1.96
N LYS A 367 -20.63 27.92 2.77
CA LYS A 367 -20.92 28.07 4.20
C LYS A 367 -19.71 28.69 4.88
N ILE A 368 -19.96 29.74 5.65
CA ILE A 368 -18.96 30.35 6.52
C ILE A 368 -19.04 29.58 7.84
N LEU A 369 -17.99 28.81 8.14
CA LEU A 369 -17.84 28.16 9.44
C LEU A 369 -17.18 29.19 10.35
N VAL A 370 -17.95 29.71 11.32
CA VAL A 370 -17.46 30.57 12.41
C VAL A 370 -17.25 29.72 13.64
#